data_AF-A0A7U2I083-F1
#
_entry.id   AF-A0A7U2I083-F1
#
_cell.length_a   1.000
_cell.length_b   1.000
_cell.length_c   1.000
_cell.angle_alpha   90.00
_cell.angle_beta   90.00
_cell.angle_gamma   90.00
#
_symmetry.space_group_name_H-M   'P 1'
#
loop_
_entity.id
_entity.type
_entity.pdbx_description
1 polymer ?
#
loop_
_entity_poly.entity_id
_entity_poly.type
_entity_poly.pdbx_seq_one_letter_code
_entity_poly.pdbx_strand_id
1 'polypeptide(L)'
;MCGRFYMSTYSSSSVNTEFSEFSNPPAQRYHVPNSTTMSGRISSAEKEQYIYALRTHQVNTLVELRRIEKAFAVLGTPDVSEPMTAAWSYYVDSHGLLTELRGLTKNYPFSSHCLDEAKNRVYSDPASNRSWNLCWLVLSKIQTDQLVPYYARYQASQPAMWGGHTPSSEQITQLTAAFVAEWNYAVGQMLRHWAQPPVR
;
A
#
# COMPACT_ATOMS: atom_id res chain seq x y z
N MET A 1 11.04 -20.40 58.99
CA MET A 1 10.71 -21.62 58.23
C MET A 1 9.22 -21.92 58.44
N CYS A 2 8.44 -21.86 57.36
CA CYS A 2 7.19 -22.61 57.11
C CYS A 2 6.49 -21.95 55.92
N GLY A 3 6.09 -22.77 54.94
CA GLY A 3 5.39 -22.33 53.73
C GLY A 3 4.03 -23.01 53.55
N ARG A 4 3.34 -22.59 52.48
CA ARG A 4 2.25 -23.20 51.67
C ARG A 4 1.30 -22.08 51.23
N PHE A 5 1.23 -21.69 49.96
CA PHE A 5 0.64 -22.31 48.76
C PHE A 5 -0.88 -22.12 48.55
N TYR A 6 -1.18 -21.54 47.38
CA TYR A 6 -2.37 -21.55 46.52
C TYR A 6 -3.67 -20.84 46.96
N MET A 7 -4.04 -19.79 46.21
CA MET A 7 -5.03 -19.87 45.13
C MET A 7 -4.99 -18.57 44.31
N SER A 8 -4.60 -18.65 43.03
CA SER A 8 -4.80 -17.55 42.08
C SER A 8 -6.02 -17.89 41.24
N THR A 9 -7.06 -17.09 41.40
CA THR A 9 -8.27 -17.10 40.59
C THR A 9 -7.92 -16.73 39.15
N TYR A 10 -8.27 -17.60 38.20
CA TYR A 10 -8.33 -17.24 36.80
C TYR A 10 -9.43 -16.19 36.61
N SER A 11 -9.09 -15.05 36.03
CA SER A 11 -10.03 -14.17 35.35
C SER A 11 -9.39 -13.65 34.08
N SER A 12 -10.11 -13.97 33.01
CA SER A 12 -9.85 -13.68 31.61
C SER A 12 -9.67 -12.20 31.35
N SER A 13 -8.77 -11.83 30.44
CA SER A 13 -9.10 -10.94 29.31
C SER A 13 -7.89 -10.64 28.43
N SER A 14 -8.21 -10.52 27.14
CA SER A 14 -7.56 -9.63 26.17
C SER A 14 -6.21 -10.06 25.62
N VAL A 15 -6.29 -10.70 24.44
CA VAL A 15 -5.24 -10.77 23.44
C VAL A 15 -4.78 -9.35 23.11
N ASN A 16 -3.54 -9.00 23.47
CA ASN A 16 -2.92 -7.75 23.04
C ASN A 16 -2.52 -7.88 21.57
N THR A 17 -3.27 -7.22 20.70
CA THR A 17 -2.87 -6.92 19.32
C THR A 17 -1.88 -5.75 19.36
N GLU A 18 -0.61 -6.04 19.68
CA GLU A 18 0.52 -5.14 19.47
C GLU A 18 0.89 -5.11 17.97
N PHE A 19 0.11 -4.41 17.14
CA PHE A 19 0.55 -4.01 15.79
C PHE A 19 -0.32 -2.84 15.34
N SER A 20 0.01 -1.61 15.77
CA SER A 20 -0.43 -0.34 15.14
C SER A 20 0.25 0.86 15.83
N GLU A 21 1.58 0.92 15.81
CA GLU A 21 2.33 2.08 16.35
C GLU A 21 2.74 3.08 15.24
N PHE A 22 2.03 3.07 14.11
CA PHE A 22 2.23 4.05 13.04
C PHE A 22 0.99 4.93 12.95
N SER A 23 1.12 6.17 13.40
CA SER A 23 0.06 7.16 13.27
C SER A 23 -0.18 7.45 11.78
N ASN A 24 -1.39 7.20 11.30
CA ASN A 24 -1.81 7.64 9.96
C ASN A 24 -1.52 9.14 9.81
N PRO A 25 -1.00 9.59 8.66
CA PRO A 25 -0.83 11.02 8.42
C PRO A 25 -2.18 11.72 8.57
N PRO A 26 -2.23 12.92 9.20
CA PRO A 26 -3.49 13.59 9.49
C PRO A 26 -4.29 13.82 8.21
N ALA A 27 -5.61 13.61 8.26
CA ALA A 27 -6.53 13.81 7.15
C ALA A 27 -6.51 15.28 6.71
N GLN A 28 -5.69 15.62 5.70
CA GLN A 28 -5.62 16.97 5.16
C GLN A 28 -6.59 17.13 3.98
N ARG A 29 -7.15 18.34 3.79
CA ARG A 29 -8.15 18.66 2.75
C ARG A 29 -7.78 18.03 1.41
N TYR A 30 -8.68 17.22 0.84
CA TYR A 30 -8.50 16.68 -0.49
C TYR A 30 -8.35 17.78 -1.52
N HIS A 31 -7.23 17.75 -2.22
CA HIS A 31 -7.06 18.49 -3.45
C HIS A 31 -6.50 17.50 -4.46
N VAL A 32 -7.24 17.29 -5.54
CA VAL A 32 -6.75 16.59 -6.73
C VAL A 32 -6.52 17.68 -7.79
N PRO A 33 -5.47 17.60 -8.62
CA PRO A 33 -5.30 18.53 -9.73
C PRO A 33 -6.53 18.49 -10.63
N ASN A 34 -7.05 19.67 -10.99
CA ASN A 34 -8.29 19.85 -11.72
C ASN A 34 -8.28 19.04 -13.03
N SER A 35 -9.07 17.96 -13.10
CA SER A 35 -9.38 17.30 -14.37
C SER A 35 -10.65 17.91 -14.94
N THR A 36 -10.48 18.72 -15.98
CA THR A 36 -11.56 19.42 -16.67
C THR A 36 -12.58 18.42 -17.24
N THR A 37 -13.86 18.69 -16.96
CA THR A 37 -15.10 18.20 -17.62
C THR A 37 -15.43 16.71 -17.55
N MET A 38 -16.36 16.35 -16.65
CA MET A 38 -17.68 15.73 -16.97
C MET A 38 -18.57 15.92 -15.73
N SER A 39 -19.59 16.77 -15.85
CA SER A 39 -20.52 17.12 -14.77
C SER A 39 -21.53 15.99 -14.51
N GLY A 40 -21.12 14.99 -13.73
CA GLY A 40 -22.05 14.17 -12.95
C GLY A 40 -21.98 14.63 -11.51
N ARG A 41 -22.94 15.45 -11.05
CA ARG A 41 -23.03 15.81 -9.63
C ARG A 41 -23.40 14.55 -8.86
N ILE A 42 -22.47 14.03 -8.06
CA ILE A 42 -22.75 12.93 -7.13
C ILE A 42 -23.79 13.42 -6.13
N SER A 43 -24.87 12.66 -5.97
CA SER A 43 -25.90 12.97 -4.98
C SER A 43 -25.37 12.78 -3.55
N SER A 44 -26.00 13.45 -2.57
CA SER A 44 -25.64 13.27 -1.16
C SER A 44 -25.77 11.80 -0.71
N ALA A 45 -26.77 11.08 -1.21
CA ALA A 45 -26.96 9.67 -0.91
C ALA A 45 -25.82 8.79 -1.46
N GLU A 46 -25.38 9.03 -2.70
CA GLU A 46 -24.23 8.32 -3.28
C GLU A 46 -22.93 8.63 -2.53
N LYS A 47 -22.74 9.88 -2.09
CA LYS A 47 -21.61 10.29 -1.25
C LYS A 47 -21.58 9.51 0.05
N GLU A 48 -22.70 9.43 0.76
CA GLU A 48 -22.83 8.67 2.01
C GLU A 48 -22.56 7.18 1.79
N GLN A 49 -23.06 6.62 0.68
CA GLN A 49 -22.79 5.22 0.32
C GLN A 49 -21.29 4.97 0.08
N TYR A 50 -20.59 5.86 -0.62
CA TYR A 50 -19.13 5.75 -0.78
C TYR A 50 -18.39 5.85 0.54
N ILE A 51 -18.75 6.81 1.41
CA ILE A 51 -18.13 6.93 2.73
C ILE A 51 -18.32 5.64 3.54
N TYR A 52 -19.54 5.08 3.52
CA TYR A 52 -19.84 3.82 4.19
C TYR A 52 -19.00 2.66 3.62
N ALA A 53 -18.93 2.52 2.30
CA ALA A 53 -18.16 1.47 1.64
C ALA A 53 -16.65 1.54 1.93
N LEU A 54 -16.09 2.74 2.01
CA LEU A 54 -14.69 2.97 2.38
C LEU A 54 -14.42 2.59 3.83
N ARG A 55 -15.28 3.02 4.76
CA ARG A 55 -15.14 2.75 6.21
C ARG A 55 -15.34 1.29 6.58
N THR A 56 -16.13 0.57 5.80
CA THR A 56 -16.38 -0.87 5.98
C THR A 56 -15.45 -1.75 5.15
N HIS A 57 -14.49 -1.14 4.44
CA HIS A 57 -13.52 -1.83 3.58
C HIS A 57 -14.16 -2.74 2.52
N GLN A 58 -15.41 -2.47 2.13
CA GLN A 58 -16.10 -3.18 1.05
C GLN A 58 -15.45 -2.93 -0.31
N VAL A 59 -14.79 -1.77 -0.45
CA VAL A 59 -14.00 -1.39 -1.60
C VAL A 59 -12.52 -1.53 -1.26
N ASN A 60 -11.84 -2.49 -1.88
CA ASN A 60 -10.45 -2.84 -1.55
C ASN A 60 -9.58 -3.08 -2.79
N THR A 61 -10.03 -2.64 -3.97
CA THR A 61 -9.23 -2.66 -5.20
C THR A 61 -8.75 -1.26 -5.56
N LEU A 62 -7.58 -1.17 -6.19
CA LEU A 62 -7.00 0.10 -6.64
C LEU A 62 -7.96 0.84 -7.58
N VAL A 63 -8.59 0.12 -8.51
CA VAL A 63 -9.49 0.71 -9.51
C VAL A 63 -10.70 1.35 -8.86
N GLU A 64 -11.33 0.67 -7.90
CA GLU A 64 -12.51 1.19 -7.22
C GLU A 64 -12.17 2.34 -6.27
N LEU A 65 -11.05 2.26 -5.53
CA LEU A 65 -10.56 3.36 -4.72
C LEU A 65 -10.28 4.59 -5.58
N ARG A 66 -9.61 4.43 -6.74
CA ARG A 66 -9.40 5.51 -7.71
C ARG A 66 -10.69 6.06 -8.29
N ARG A 67 -11.71 5.23 -8.49
CA ARG A 67 -13.03 5.67 -8.96
C ARG A 67 -13.68 6.60 -7.94
N ILE A 68 -13.70 6.20 -6.68
CA ILE A 68 -14.25 7.00 -5.57
C ILE A 68 -13.41 8.27 -5.37
N GLU A 69 -12.09 8.19 -5.53
CA GLU A 69 -11.19 9.34 -5.45
C GLU A 69 -11.59 10.46 -6.40
N LYS A 70 -11.73 10.11 -7.69
CA LYS A 70 -12.09 11.05 -8.74
C LYS A 70 -13.48 11.63 -8.48
N ALA A 71 -14.39 10.82 -7.97
CA ALA A 71 -15.72 11.24 -7.56
C ALA A 71 -15.65 12.32 -6.45
N PHE A 72 -14.89 12.06 -5.39
CA PHE A 72 -14.71 12.99 -4.27
C PHE A 72 -13.97 14.27 -4.66
N ALA A 73 -13.03 14.20 -5.61
CA ALA A 73 -12.34 15.37 -6.14
C ALA A 73 -13.30 16.41 -6.73
N VAL A 74 -14.39 15.95 -7.37
CA VAL A 74 -15.42 16.84 -7.96
C VAL A 74 -16.26 17.52 -6.88
N LEU A 75 -16.48 16.88 -5.73
CA LEU A 75 -17.27 17.43 -4.63
C LEU A 75 -16.52 18.53 -3.86
N GLY A 76 -15.20 18.38 -3.67
CA GLY A 76 -14.36 19.37 -2.99
C GLY A 76 -14.72 19.60 -1.51
N THR A 77 -15.51 18.71 -0.89
CA THR A 77 -15.91 18.84 0.52
C THR A 77 -14.86 18.19 1.44
N PRO A 78 -14.56 18.79 2.60
CA PRO A 78 -13.48 18.29 3.47
C PRO A 78 -13.81 16.98 4.20
N ASP A 79 -15.10 16.67 4.37
CA ASP A 79 -15.62 15.52 5.14
C ASP A 79 -15.37 14.16 4.49
N VAL A 80 -15.03 14.13 3.20
CA VAL A 80 -14.54 12.92 2.53
C VAL A 80 -13.05 12.68 2.84
N SER A 81 -12.34 13.74 3.26
CA SER A 81 -10.98 13.86 3.84
C SER A 81 -10.35 12.61 4.46
N GLU A 82 -11.07 12.18 5.46
CA GLU A 82 -10.68 11.15 6.40
C GLU A 82 -10.97 9.75 5.85
N PRO A 83 -12.21 9.42 5.42
CA PRO A 83 -12.53 8.05 5.04
C PRO A 83 -11.72 7.54 3.85
N MET A 84 -11.39 8.41 2.89
CA MET A 84 -10.62 7.99 1.72
C MET A 84 -9.09 7.93 1.98
N THR A 85 -8.53 8.75 2.88
CA THR A 85 -7.16 8.57 3.39
C THR A 85 -7.02 7.27 4.18
N ALA A 86 -7.99 6.97 5.05
CA ALA A 86 -8.03 5.73 5.81
C ALA A 86 -8.14 4.50 4.91
N ALA A 87 -8.97 4.55 3.86
CA ALA A 87 -9.12 3.46 2.91
C ALA A 87 -7.83 3.16 2.11
N TRP A 88 -7.09 4.19 1.69
CA TRP A 88 -5.78 3.99 1.05
C TRP A 88 -4.76 3.37 2.00
N SER A 89 -4.77 3.79 3.26
CA SER A 89 -3.88 3.24 4.29
C SER A 89 -4.19 1.76 4.50
N TYR A 90 -5.47 1.43 4.69
CA TYR A 90 -5.93 0.05 4.79
C TYR A 90 -5.53 -0.79 3.58
N TYR A 91 -5.78 -0.32 2.35
CA TYR A 91 -5.43 -1.05 1.12
C TYR A 91 -3.94 -1.42 1.03
N VAL A 92 -3.06 -0.54 1.49
CA VAL A 92 -1.61 -0.77 1.49
C VAL A 92 -1.19 -1.71 2.63
N ASP A 93 -1.71 -1.48 3.83
CA ASP A 93 -1.30 -2.21 5.03
C ASP A 93 -1.95 -3.60 5.13
N SER A 94 -3.16 -3.78 4.59
CA SER A 94 -3.92 -5.04 4.58
C SER A 94 -3.55 -5.96 3.40
N HIS A 95 -2.36 -5.81 2.81
CA HIS A 95 -1.86 -6.60 1.67
C HIS A 95 -2.63 -6.46 0.34
N GLY A 96 -3.56 -5.52 0.21
CA GLY A 96 -4.29 -5.29 -1.05
C GLY A 96 -3.33 -4.93 -2.19
N LEU A 97 -2.45 -3.96 -1.95
CA LEU A 97 -1.43 -3.53 -2.92
C LEU A 97 -0.50 -4.68 -3.34
N LEU A 98 0.00 -5.48 -2.39
CA LEU A 98 0.87 -6.61 -2.69
C LEU A 98 0.16 -7.66 -3.55
N THR A 99 -1.12 -7.92 -3.24
CA THR A 99 -1.92 -8.90 -3.97
C THR A 99 -2.11 -8.48 -5.42
N GLU A 100 -2.46 -7.21 -5.66
CA GLU A 100 -2.62 -6.72 -7.03
C GLU A 100 -1.29 -6.65 -7.80
N LEU A 101 -0.19 -6.24 -7.15
CA LEU A 101 1.14 -6.30 -7.77
C LEU A 101 1.50 -7.73 -8.19
N ARG A 102 1.25 -8.72 -7.33
CA ARG A 102 1.47 -10.15 -7.66
C ARG A 102 0.55 -10.65 -8.76
N GLY A 103 -0.65 -10.09 -8.88
CA GLY A 103 -1.56 -10.36 -10.00
C GLY A 103 -0.99 -9.93 -11.36
N LEU A 104 -0.13 -8.90 -11.38
CA LEU A 104 0.57 -8.41 -12.57
C LEU A 104 1.93 -9.10 -12.82
N THR A 105 2.55 -9.69 -11.78
CA THR A 105 3.86 -10.35 -11.86
C THR A 105 3.73 -11.87 -11.73
N LYS A 106 3.08 -12.53 -12.68
CA LYS A 106 2.71 -13.95 -12.55
C LYS A 106 3.91 -14.89 -12.69
N ASN A 107 4.90 -14.50 -13.50
CA ASN A 107 6.07 -15.35 -13.72
C ASN A 107 7.05 -15.23 -12.56
N TYR A 108 7.20 -14.01 -12.06
CA TYR A 108 8.11 -13.66 -10.99
C TYR A 108 7.39 -12.80 -9.94
N PRO A 109 6.71 -13.42 -8.96
CA PRO A 109 5.90 -12.70 -7.96
C PRO A 109 6.64 -11.55 -7.28
N PHE A 110 5.97 -10.39 -7.20
CA PHE A 110 6.53 -9.18 -6.58
C PHE A 110 6.92 -9.43 -5.12
N SER A 111 8.09 -8.91 -4.75
CA SER A 111 8.69 -9.09 -3.44
C SER A 111 7.96 -8.30 -2.36
N SER A 112 7.55 -8.97 -1.28
CA SER A 112 7.04 -8.28 -0.09
C SER A 112 8.10 -7.38 0.54
N HIS A 113 9.37 -7.82 0.57
CA HIS A 113 10.48 -7.03 1.11
C HIS A 113 10.68 -5.69 0.38
N CYS A 114 10.53 -5.68 -0.95
CA CYS A 114 10.60 -4.45 -1.74
C CYS A 114 9.48 -3.48 -1.34
N LEU A 115 8.26 -4.00 -1.14
CA LEU A 115 7.11 -3.20 -0.73
C LEU A 115 7.23 -2.70 0.71
N ASP A 116 7.69 -3.55 1.63
CA ASP A 116 7.88 -3.22 3.05
C ASP A 116 8.92 -2.12 3.22
N GLU A 117 10.04 -2.22 2.50
CA GLU A 117 11.06 -1.17 2.50
C GLU A 117 10.52 0.16 1.96
N ALA A 118 9.72 0.12 0.89
CA ALA A 118 9.09 1.33 0.36
C ALA A 118 8.15 1.97 1.38
N LYS A 119 7.33 1.18 2.08
CA LYS A 119 6.48 1.67 3.19
C LYS A 119 7.32 2.32 4.29
N ASN A 120 8.37 1.65 4.75
CA ASN A 120 9.27 2.19 5.78
C ASN A 120 9.87 3.54 5.38
N ARG A 121 10.30 3.66 4.12
CA ARG A 121 10.84 4.92 3.58
C ARG A 121 9.78 6.01 3.49
N VAL A 122 8.54 5.67 3.12
CA VAL A 122 7.44 6.64 3.12
C VAL A 122 7.20 7.16 4.54
N TYR A 123 7.10 6.28 5.54
CA TYR A 123 6.85 6.68 6.93
C TYR A 123 8.02 7.45 7.56
N SER A 124 9.25 7.17 7.12
CA SER A 124 10.45 7.84 7.62
C SER A 124 10.75 9.17 6.92
N ASP A 125 10.07 9.48 5.81
CA ASP A 125 10.32 10.69 5.03
C ASP A 125 9.43 11.85 5.52
N PRO A 126 10.01 12.92 6.09
CA PRO A 126 9.25 14.10 6.51
C PRO A 126 8.46 14.77 5.36
N ALA A 127 8.90 14.57 4.11
CA ALA A 127 8.25 15.07 2.91
C ALA A 127 7.09 14.20 2.42
N SER A 128 6.92 12.97 2.92
CA SER A 128 5.78 12.11 2.59
C SER A 128 4.44 12.69 3.04
N ASN A 129 4.45 13.64 3.99
CA ASN A 129 3.27 14.42 4.38
C ASN A 129 2.67 15.28 3.25
N ARG A 130 3.30 15.33 2.06
CA ARG A 130 2.85 16.10 0.89
C ARG A 130 1.74 15.41 0.10
N SER A 131 1.52 14.10 0.28
CA SER A 131 0.40 13.39 -0.31
C SER A 131 -0.37 12.61 0.74
N TRP A 132 -1.69 12.59 0.59
CA TRP A 132 -2.60 11.81 1.42
C TRP A 132 -2.79 10.39 0.85
N ASN A 133 -2.27 10.11 -0.35
CA ASN A 133 -2.41 8.84 -1.03
C ASN A 133 -1.20 7.93 -0.76
N LEU A 134 -1.29 7.11 0.30
CA LEU A 134 -0.21 6.21 0.71
C LEU A 134 0.20 5.25 -0.41
N CYS A 135 -0.76 4.72 -1.18
CA CYS A 135 -0.49 3.81 -2.28
C CYS A 135 0.42 4.45 -3.34
N TRP A 136 0.07 5.66 -3.78
CA TRP A 136 0.89 6.40 -4.73
C TRP A 136 2.29 6.73 -4.18
N LEU A 137 2.39 7.13 -2.91
CA LEU A 137 3.68 7.42 -2.26
C LEU A 137 4.58 6.19 -2.25
N VAL A 138 4.04 5.03 -1.86
CA VAL A 138 4.78 3.76 -1.81
C VAL A 138 5.25 3.35 -3.20
N LEU A 139 4.36 3.35 -4.20
CA LEU A 139 4.73 3.04 -5.58
C LEU A 139 5.78 4.01 -6.14
N SER A 140 5.65 5.29 -5.82
CA SER A 140 6.60 6.32 -6.24
C SER A 140 7.95 6.11 -5.58
N LYS A 141 8.01 5.79 -4.27
CA LYS A 141 9.26 5.47 -3.57
C LYS A 141 9.96 4.25 -4.15
N ILE A 142 9.22 3.20 -4.52
CA ILE A 142 9.79 2.04 -5.22
C ILE A 142 10.55 2.47 -6.48
N GLN A 143 9.98 3.39 -7.26
CA GLN A 143 10.57 3.89 -8.51
C GLN A 143 11.68 4.91 -8.28
N THR A 144 11.48 5.93 -7.44
CA THR A 144 12.45 7.02 -7.24
C THR A 144 13.71 6.54 -6.55
N ASP A 145 13.56 5.62 -5.60
CA ASP A 145 14.67 5.12 -4.81
C ASP A 145 15.32 3.88 -5.43
N GLN A 146 14.86 3.47 -6.61
CA GLN A 146 15.38 2.33 -7.38
C GLN A 146 15.44 1.04 -6.53
N LEU A 147 14.36 0.73 -5.82
CA LEU A 147 14.30 -0.44 -4.94
C LEU A 147 14.28 -1.76 -5.72
N VAL A 148 13.65 -1.76 -6.90
CA VAL A 148 13.46 -2.97 -7.73
C VAL A 148 14.78 -3.67 -8.05
N PRO A 149 15.82 -3.02 -8.61
CA PRO A 149 17.10 -3.68 -8.88
C PRO A 149 17.73 -4.38 -7.68
N TYR A 150 17.70 -3.74 -6.50
CA TYR A 150 18.29 -4.30 -5.28
C TYR A 150 17.52 -5.55 -4.83
N TYR A 151 16.21 -5.45 -4.66
CA TYR A 151 15.40 -6.56 -4.17
C TYR A 151 15.25 -7.69 -5.19
N ALA A 152 15.29 -7.38 -6.49
CA ALA A 152 15.34 -8.39 -7.55
C ALA A 152 16.61 -9.23 -7.45
N ARG A 153 17.76 -8.59 -7.24
CA ARG A 153 19.04 -9.28 -7.04
C ARG A 153 19.05 -10.09 -5.76
N TYR A 154 18.58 -9.49 -4.66
CA TYR A 154 18.46 -10.18 -3.38
C TYR A 154 17.61 -11.45 -3.51
N GLN A 155 16.44 -11.36 -4.15
CA GLN A 155 15.54 -12.49 -4.36
C GLN A 155 16.17 -13.54 -5.30
N ALA A 156 16.78 -13.11 -6.41
CA ALA A 156 17.49 -14.00 -7.33
C ALA A 156 18.68 -14.74 -6.69
N SER A 157 19.28 -14.17 -5.63
CA SER A 157 20.38 -14.82 -4.89
C SER A 157 19.91 -15.89 -3.89
N GLN A 158 18.61 -15.94 -3.56
CA GLN A 158 18.11 -16.88 -2.57
C GLN A 158 18.17 -18.32 -3.11
N PRO A 159 18.78 -19.28 -2.39
CA PRO A 159 18.83 -20.68 -2.82
C PRO A 159 17.45 -21.29 -3.09
N ALA A 160 16.40 -20.80 -2.43
CA ALA A 160 15.02 -21.23 -2.65
C ALA A 160 14.55 -21.02 -4.11
N MET A 161 15.07 -20.02 -4.82
CA MET A 161 14.79 -19.79 -6.24
C MET A 161 15.41 -20.86 -7.15
N TRP A 162 16.35 -21.63 -6.63
CA TRP A 162 17.18 -22.59 -7.36
C TRP A 162 17.03 -24.00 -6.79
N GLY A 163 15.88 -24.31 -6.16
CA GLY A 163 15.64 -25.63 -5.58
C GLY A 163 16.58 -25.98 -4.41
N GLY A 164 17.12 -24.98 -3.72
CA GLY A 164 18.07 -25.13 -2.62
C GLY A 164 19.54 -25.08 -3.04
N HIS A 165 19.84 -24.97 -4.33
CA HIS A 165 21.22 -24.86 -4.83
C HIS A 165 21.77 -23.44 -4.70
N THR A 166 23.10 -23.33 -4.58
CA THR A 166 23.78 -22.03 -4.64
C THR A 166 23.95 -21.62 -6.11
N PRO A 167 23.33 -20.53 -6.56
CA PRO A 167 23.44 -20.08 -7.94
C PRO A 167 24.81 -19.43 -8.23
N SER A 168 25.23 -19.49 -9.49
CA SER A 168 26.37 -18.72 -9.97
C SER A 168 26.04 -17.23 -10.10
N SER A 169 27.06 -16.37 -10.16
CA SER A 169 26.85 -14.94 -10.38
C SER A 169 26.13 -14.64 -11.69
N GLU A 170 26.35 -15.45 -12.72
CA GLU A 170 25.67 -15.31 -14.01
C GLU A 170 24.19 -15.66 -13.90
N GLN A 171 23.86 -16.78 -13.25
CA GLN A 171 22.49 -17.20 -12.98
C GLN A 171 21.70 -16.15 -12.19
N ILE A 172 22.32 -15.61 -11.13
CA ILE A 172 21.72 -14.50 -10.35
C ILE A 172 21.44 -13.31 -11.28
N THR A 173 22.38 -12.94 -12.13
CA THR A 173 22.25 -11.78 -13.02
C THR A 173 21.12 -11.96 -14.03
N GLN A 174 21.02 -13.13 -14.66
CA GLN A 174 19.95 -13.43 -15.61
C GLN A 174 18.56 -13.39 -14.94
N LEU A 175 18.42 -14.04 -13.78
CA LEU A 175 17.15 -14.04 -13.04
C LEU A 175 16.81 -12.66 -12.49
N THR A 176 17.80 -11.88 -12.04
CA THR A 176 17.62 -10.48 -11.63
C THR A 176 17.02 -9.66 -12.77
N ALA A 177 17.54 -9.79 -13.99
CA ALA A 177 17.02 -9.05 -15.15
C ALA A 177 15.55 -9.38 -15.42
N ALA A 178 15.16 -10.65 -15.28
CA ALA A 178 13.78 -11.09 -15.45
C ALA A 178 12.84 -10.50 -14.37
N PHE A 179 13.26 -10.54 -13.09
CA PHE A 179 12.55 -9.86 -12.00
C PHE A 179 12.39 -8.36 -12.26
N VAL A 180 13.49 -7.67 -12.58
CA VAL A 180 13.51 -6.23 -12.81
C VAL A 180 12.54 -5.84 -13.93
N ALA A 181 12.51 -6.60 -15.02
CA ALA A 181 11.62 -6.32 -16.14
C ALA A 181 10.13 -6.42 -15.73
N GLU A 182 9.73 -7.52 -15.10
CA GLU A 182 8.32 -7.74 -14.73
C GLU A 182 7.87 -6.84 -13.58
N TRP A 183 8.72 -6.59 -12.59
CA TRP A 183 8.40 -5.75 -11.44
C TRP A 183 8.28 -4.28 -11.82
N ASN A 184 9.18 -3.75 -12.66
CA ASN A 184 9.04 -2.39 -13.19
C ASN A 184 7.80 -2.25 -14.07
N TYR A 185 7.47 -3.27 -14.87
CA TYR A 185 6.22 -3.30 -15.61
C TYR A 185 5.02 -3.16 -14.67
N ALA A 186 4.93 -3.97 -13.63
CA ALA A 186 3.82 -3.95 -12.68
C ALA A 186 3.69 -2.61 -11.93
N VAL A 187 4.80 -2.09 -11.38
CA VAL A 187 4.82 -0.78 -10.71
C VAL A 187 4.39 0.33 -11.67
N GLY A 188 4.89 0.30 -12.91
CA GLY A 188 4.52 1.23 -13.96
C GLY A 188 3.02 1.14 -14.33
N GLN A 189 2.44 -0.07 -14.41
CA GLN A 189 1.00 -0.22 -14.63
C GLN A 189 0.19 0.38 -13.49
N MET A 190 0.56 0.12 -12.23
CA MET A 190 -0.14 0.68 -11.08
C MET A 190 -0.08 2.22 -11.06
N LEU A 191 1.08 2.80 -11.31
CA LEU A 191 1.26 4.26 -11.32
C LEU A 191 0.46 4.97 -12.42
N ARG A 192 0.17 4.31 -13.55
CA ARG A 192 -0.65 4.88 -14.64
C ARG A 192 -2.08 5.25 -14.22
N HIS A 193 -2.57 4.74 -13.08
CA HIS A 193 -3.89 5.13 -12.56
C HIS A 193 -3.94 6.59 -12.07
N TRP A 194 -2.79 7.25 -11.92
CA TRP A 194 -2.66 8.67 -11.66
C TRP A 194 -2.05 9.37 -12.88
N ALA A 195 -2.87 10.12 -13.63
CA ALA A 195 -2.40 10.92 -14.76
C ALA A 195 -1.44 12.05 -14.32
N GLN A 196 -1.65 12.55 -13.10
CA GLN A 196 -0.76 13.48 -12.42
C GLN A 196 -0.56 12.99 -10.98
N PRO A 197 0.63 13.20 -10.39
CA PRO A 197 0.86 12.94 -8.97
C PRO A 197 -0.26 13.55 -8.09
N PRO A 198 -0.87 12.79 -7.16
CA PRO A 198 -1.81 13.31 -6.15
C PRO A 198 -1.05 14.06 -5.04
N VAL A 199 -0.17 14.98 -5.45
CA VAL A 199 0.60 15.87 -4.59
C VAL A 199 -0.02 17.26 -4.65
N ARG A 200 0.23 18.06 -3.61
CA ARG A 200 -0.09 19.49 -3.63
C ARG A 200 0.78 20.28 -4.59
#